data_AF-A0A3B7DCM2-F1
#
_entry.id   AF-A0A3B7DCM2-F1
#
_cell.length_a   1.000
_cell.length_b   1.000
_cell.length_c   1.000
_cell.angle_alpha   90.00
_cell.angle_beta   90.00
_cell.angle_gamma   90.00
#
_symmetry.space_group_name_H-M   'P 1'
#
loop_
_entity.id
_entity.type
_entity.pdbx_description
1 polymer ?
#
loop_
_entity_poly.entity_id
_entity_poly.type
_entity_poly.pdbx_seq_one_letter_code
_entity_poly.pdbx_strand_id
1 'polypeptide(L)'
;MELGALALELAAAKGFAGLTVKAMAEASAQPASVVEDLLGRDDDLVEYVIVEEMGQTFAEMTVMFGHDLPARDVVVGVCAYAYRRLADTVTFRELLDAQRQRLMEHTLGDRPETLILARDWLAEEYRLLGERAGEPIEADGAAEFSIRLMLSLLTSPQLGPDLSEDGVVEAIIRRWLLPGIFA
;
A
#
# COMPACT_ATOMS: atom_id res chain seq x y z
N MET A 1 0.82 -13.15 22.01
CA MET A 1 0.84 -12.78 20.60
C MET A 1 -0.38 -11.91 20.38
N GLU A 2 -0.22 -10.72 19.81
CA GLU A 2 -1.33 -9.85 19.47
C GLU A 2 -2.11 -10.48 18.30
N LEU A 3 -3.45 -10.51 18.36
CA LEU A 3 -4.26 -11.17 17.33
C LEU A 3 -4.07 -10.52 15.94
N GLY A 4 -3.79 -9.22 15.89
CA GLY A 4 -3.51 -8.52 14.65
C GLY A 4 -2.27 -9.05 13.92
N ALA A 5 -1.14 -9.17 14.64
CA ALA A 5 0.09 -9.75 14.11
C ALA A 5 -0.11 -11.20 13.64
N LEU A 6 -0.91 -11.97 14.39
CA LEU A 6 -1.24 -13.34 14.00
C LEU A 6 -2.08 -13.41 12.71
N ALA A 7 -2.99 -12.46 12.50
CA ALA A 7 -3.78 -12.40 11.27
C ALA A 7 -2.88 -12.17 10.04
N LEU A 8 -1.90 -11.25 10.15
CA LEU A 8 -0.89 -11.03 9.12
C LEU A 8 -0.07 -12.30 8.84
N GLU A 9 0.40 -12.98 9.89
CA GLU A 9 1.19 -14.21 9.76
C GLU A 9 0.39 -15.34 9.08
N LEU A 10 -0.86 -15.53 9.50
CA LEU A 10 -1.74 -16.55 8.91
C LEU A 10 -2.08 -16.23 7.45
N ALA A 11 -2.39 -14.97 7.15
CA ALA A 11 -2.63 -14.53 5.78
C ALA A 11 -1.38 -14.80 4.93
N ALA A 12 -0.20 -14.33 5.36
CA ALA A 12 1.05 -14.53 4.65
C ALA A 12 1.37 -16.01 4.38
N ALA A 13 1.04 -16.90 5.33
CA ALA A 13 1.32 -18.33 5.22
C ALA A 13 0.28 -19.12 4.42
N LYS A 14 -1.00 -18.71 4.43
CA LYS A 14 -2.12 -19.53 3.91
C LYS A 14 -2.99 -18.83 2.87
N GLY A 15 -2.70 -17.57 2.54
CA GLY A 15 -3.56 -16.71 1.73
C GLY A 15 -4.86 -16.32 2.44
N PHE A 16 -5.68 -15.52 1.77
CA PHE A 16 -6.94 -15.03 2.36
C PHE A 16 -7.96 -16.14 2.58
N ALA A 17 -7.97 -17.17 1.73
CA ALA A 17 -8.84 -18.33 1.91
C ALA A 17 -8.53 -19.12 3.19
N GLY A 18 -7.29 -19.06 3.68
CA GLY A 18 -6.85 -19.70 4.91
C GLY A 18 -7.04 -18.85 6.17
N LEU A 19 -7.36 -17.56 6.01
CA LEU A 19 -7.59 -16.62 7.10
C LEU A 19 -9.05 -16.69 7.56
N THR A 20 -9.32 -17.55 8.53
CA THR A 20 -10.65 -17.73 9.12
C THR A 20 -10.61 -17.54 10.63
N VAL A 21 -11.74 -17.17 11.23
CA VAL A 21 -11.94 -17.11 12.69
C VAL A 21 -11.51 -18.42 13.33
N LYS A 22 -11.85 -19.56 12.71
CA LYS A 22 -11.46 -20.88 13.20
C LYS A 22 -9.94 -21.05 13.20
N ALA A 23 -9.27 -20.72 12.10
CA ALA A 23 -7.81 -20.81 12.01
C ALA A 23 -7.10 -19.87 13.00
N MET A 24 -7.64 -18.67 13.19
CA MET A 24 -7.19 -17.69 14.18
C MET A 24 -7.36 -18.20 15.61
N ALA A 25 -8.51 -18.78 15.93
CA ALA A 25 -8.81 -19.36 17.24
C ALA A 25 -7.85 -20.52 17.56
N GLU A 26 -7.64 -21.42 16.60
CA GLU A 26 -6.68 -22.53 16.72
C GLU A 26 -5.25 -22.04 16.94
N ALA A 27 -4.80 -21.04 16.16
CA ALA A 27 -3.43 -20.55 16.23
C ALA A 27 -3.16 -19.65 17.46
N SER A 28 -4.16 -18.92 17.94
CA SER A 28 -4.06 -18.07 19.15
C SER A 28 -4.36 -18.81 20.45
N ALA A 29 -4.86 -20.05 20.37
CA ALA A 29 -5.43 -20.81 21.48
C ALA A 29 -6.56 -20.05 22.21
N GLN A 30 -7.29 -19.19 21.51
CA GLN A 30 -8.45 -18.46 22.02
C GLN A 30 -9.76 -19.11 21.54
N PRO A 31 -10.88 -18.94 22.27
CA PRO A 31 -12.19 -19.27 21.74
C PRO A 31 -12.51 -18.44 20.48
N ALA A 32 -13.22 -19.04 19.51
CA ALA A 32 -13.66 -18.35 18.29
C ALA A 32 -14.44 -17.06 18.59
N SER A 33 -15.29 -17.07 19.62
CA SER A 33 -16.05 -15.88 20.03
C SER A 33 -15.15 -14.70 20.43
N VAL A 34 -13.99 -14.96 21.04
CA VAL A 34 -13.04 -13.90 21.41
C VAL A 34 -12.39 -13.29 20.17
N VAL A 35 -12.11 -14.11 19.14
CA VAL A 35 -11.60 -13.61 17.86
C VAL A 35 -12.66 -12.77 17.16
N GLU A 36 -13.91 -13.25 17.11
CA GLU A 36 -15.03 -12.52 16.51
C GLU A 36 -15.31 -11.19 17.21
N ASP A 37 -15.28 -11.16 18.53
CA ASP A 37 -15.52 -9.94 19.32
C ASP A 37 -14.45 -8.86 19.06
N LEU A 38 -13.21 -9.27 18.77
CA LEU A 38 -12.08 -8.35 18.62
C LEU A 38 -11.79 -7.96 17.17
N LEU A 39 -11.92 -8.90 16.23
CA LEU A 39 -11.52 -8.72 14.83
C LEU A 39 -12.65 -8.99 13.82
N GLY A 40 -13.83 -9.38 14.29
CA GLY A 40 -14.97 -9.67 13.43
C GLY A 40 -14.91 -11.05 12.76
N ARG A 41 -15.66 -11.19 11.68
CA ARG A 41 -15.84 -12.43 10.92
C ARG A 41 -14.74 -12.59 9.86
N ASP A 42 -14.75 -13.72 9.15
CA ASP A 42 -13.73 -14.05 8.14
C ASP A 42 -13.47 -12.92 7.13
N ASP A 43 -14.52 -12.25 6.63
CA ASP A 43 -14.36 -11.11 5.72
C ASP A 43 -13.73 -9.88 6.41
N ASP A 44 -14.05 -9.65 7.67
CA ASP A 44 -13.50 -8.55 8.48
C ASP A 44 -12.01 -8.78 8.77
N LEU A 45 -11.58 -10.04 8.90
CA LEU A 45 -10.15 -10.40 9.04
C LEU A 45 -9.33 -10.05 7.79
N VAL A 46 -9.89 -10.30 6.60
CA VAL A 46 -9.23 -9.95 5.33
C VAL A 46 -9.11 -8.43 5.21
N GLU A 47 -10.19 -7.71 5.51
CA GLU A 47 -10.16 -6.24 5.52
C GLU A 47 -9.15 -5.70 6.52
N TYR A 48 -9.09 -6.27 7.72
CA TYR A 48 -8.09 -5.93 8.73
C TYR A 48 -6.67 -6.09 8.20
N VAL A 49 -6.33 -7.22 7.58
CA VAL A 49 -4.99 -7.47 7.01
C VAL A 49 -4.65 -6.44 5.93
N ILE A 50 -5.59 -6.13 5.04
CA ILE A 50 -5.39 -5.13 3.98
C ILE A 50 -5.09 -3.75 4.60
N VAL A 51 -5.92 -3.32 5.54
CA VAL A 51 -5.77 -2.01 6.21
C VAL A 51 -4.46 -1.93 6.99
N GLU A 52 -4.09 -3.01 7.69
CA GLU A 52 -2.86 -3.08 8.47
C GLU A 52 -1.61 -3.06 7.57
N GLU A 53 -1.56 -3.83 6.48
CA GLU A 53 -0.43 -3.80 5.53
C GLU A 53 -0.30 -2.41 4.86
N MET A 54 -1.41 -1.78 4.51
CA MET A 54 -1.41 -0.41 3.97
C MET A 54 -0.94 0.61 5.01
N GLY A 55 -1.43 0.51 6.24
CA GLY A 55 -1.07 1.38 7.36
C GLY A 55 0.43 1.31 7.69
N GLN A 56 0.99 0.09 7.73
CA GLN A 56 2.43 -0.11 7.90
C GLN A 56 3.23 0.52 6.77
N THR A 57 2.79 0.34 5.52
CA THR A 57 3.44 0.94 4.35
C THR A 57 3.43 2.47 4.42
N PHE A 58 2.29 3.08 4.76
CA PHE A 58 2.19 4.55 4.91
C PHE A 58 3.04 5.07 6.06
N ALA A 59 3.07 4.38 7.20
CA ALA A 59 3.92 4.77 8.32
C ALA A 59 5.41 4.78 7.94
N GLU A 60 5.87 3.76 7.22
CA GLU A 60 7.24 3.66 6.71
C GLU A 60 7.53 4.78 5.68
N MET A 61 6.58 5.07 4.79
CA MET A 61 6.71 6.16 3.83
C MET A 61 6.75 7.54 4.49
N THR A 62 5.96 7.82 5.53
CA THR A 62 6.01 9.08 6.28
C THR A 62 7.40 9.31 6.87
N VAL A 63 8.05 8.26 7.40
CA VAL A 63 9.44 8.37 7.89
C VAL A 63 10.38 8.78 6.76
N MET A 64 10.24 8.17 5.59
CA MET A 64 11.06 8.49 4.41
C MET A 64 10.81 9.91 3.89
N PHE A 65 9.55 10.36 3.90
CA PHE A 65 9.19 11.74 3.59
C PHE A 65 9.78 12.74 4.58
N GLY A 66 10.16 12.33 5.78
CA GLY A 66 10.84 13.15 6.78
C GLY A 66 12.36 13.29 6.58
N HIS A 67 12.96 12.61 5.61
CA HIS A 67 14.41 12.65 5.40
C HIS A 67 14.90 14.02 4.90
N ASP A 68 16.11 14.39 5.35
CA ASP A 68 16.84 15.58 4.91
C ASP A 68 17.61 15.30 3.61
N LEU A 69 16.85 15.06 2.54
CA LEU A 69 17.33 14.83 1.18
C LEU A 69 16.66 15.81 0.22
N PRO A 70 17.23 16.05 -0.98
CA PRO A 70 16.57 16.81 -2.01
C PRO A 70 15.17 16.27 -2.30
N ALA A 71 14.18 17.15 -2.46
CA ALA A 71 12.77 16.75 -2.58
C ALA A 71 12.54 15.70 -3.67
N ARG A 72 13.18 15.89 -4.82
CA ARG A 72 13.12 14.95 -5.95
C ARG A 72 13.62 13.54 -5.59
N ASP A 73 14.67 13.44 -4.78
CA ASP A 73 15.22 12.15 -4.36
C ASP A 73 14.36 11.50 -3.27
N VAL A 74 13.72 12.30 -2.41
CA VAL A 74 12.69 11.81 -1.48
C VAL A 74 11.55 11.17 -2.25
N VAL A 75 10.98 11.86 -3.25
CA VAL A 75 9.87 11.32 -4.07
C VAL A 75 10.26 10.01 -4.76
N VAL A 76 11.45 9.97 -5.38
CA VAL A 76 11.93 8.75 -6.05
C VAL A 76 12.08 7.60 -5.06
N GLY A 77 12.71 7.87 -3.92
CA GLY A 77 12.93 6.85 -2.88
C GLY A 77 11.62 6.31 -2.32
N VAL A 78 10.68 7.20 -1.97
CA VAL A 78 9.38 6.85 -1.40
C VAL A 78 8.54 6.04 -2.39
N CYS A 79 8.41 6.48 -3.65
CA CYS A 79 7.59 5.76 -4.62
C CYS A 79 8.19 4.40 -4.98
N ALA A 80 9.53 4.29 -5.11
CA ALA A 80 10.18 3.02 -5.37
C ALA A 80 10.09 2.06 -4.19
N TYR A 81 10.18 2.59 -2.96
CA TYR A 81 9.92 1.85 -1.73
C TYR A 81 8.49 1.32 -1.70
N ALA A 82 7.50 2.19 -1.88
CA ALA A 82 6.09 1.83 -1.86
C ALA A 82 5.80 0.72 -2.88
N TYR A 83 6.38 0.78 -4.07
CA TYR A 83 6.22 -0.27 -5.09
C TYR A 83 6.74 -1.61 -4.60
N ARG A 84 8.00 -1.68 -4.16
CA ARG A 84 8.60 -2.93 -3.68
C ARG A 84 7.86 -3.48 -2.47
N ARG A 85 7.53 -2.61 -1.51
CA ARG A 85 6.83 -2.96 -0.28
C ARG A 85 5.46 -3.56 -0.57
N LEU A 86 4.70 -2.94 -1.47
CA LEU A 86 3.38 -3.42 -1.89
C LEU A 86 3.48 -4.69 -2.72
N ALA A 87 4.46 -4.79 -3.63
CA ALA A 87 4.69 -5.98 -4.45
C ALA A 87 4.93 -7.26 -3.61
N ASP A 88 5.49 -7.11 -2.41
CA ASP A 88 5.77 -8.21 -1.48
C ASP A 88 4.63 -8.52 -0.48
N THR A 89 3.58 -7.69 -0.42
CA THR A 89 2.45 -7.90 0.51
C THR A 89 1.65 -9.15 0.16
N VAL A 90 1.05 -9.78 1.17
CA VAL A 90 0.12 -10.88 0.91
C VAL A 90 -1.11 -10.36 0.19
N THR A 91 -1.59 -9.17 0.56
CA THR A 91 -2.69 -8.48 -0.10
C THR A 91 -2.48 -8.43 -1.59
N PHE A 92 -1.33 -7.92 -2.03
CA PHE A 92 -1.08 -7.77 -3.45
C PHE A 92 -0.97 -9.12 -4.18
N ARG A 93 -0.30 -10.12 -3.59
CA ARG A 93 -0.23 -11.48 -4.19
C ARG A 93 -1.61 -12.11 -4.37
N GLU A 94 -2.45 -12.08 -3.34
CA GLU A 94 -3.77 -12.71 -3.35
C GLU A 94 -4.77 -11.94 -4.22
N LEU A 95 -4.67 -10.61 -4.21
CA LEU A 95 -5.54 -9.72 -4.98
C LEU A 95 -5.19 -9.66 -6.48
N LEU A 96 -4.00 -10.09 -6.92
CA LEU A 96 -3.72 -10.19 -8.35
C LEU A 96 -4.15 -11.53 -8.97
N ASP A 97 -4.34 -12.56 -8.15
CA ASP A 97 -4.60 -13.91 -8.63
C ASP A 97 -6.07 -14.33 -8.40
N ALA A 98 -6.38 -14.94 -7.25
CA ALA A 98 -7.70 -15.52 -6.99
C ALA A 98 -8.81 -14.50 -6.65
N GLN A 99 -8.44 -13.32 -6.14
CA GLN A 99 -9.38 -12.31 -5.61
C GLN A 99 -9.37 -10.99 -6.41
N ARG A 100 -8.90 -11.01 -7.66
CA ARG A 100 -8.77 -9.82 -8.52
C ARG A 100 -10.03 -8.97 -8.63
N GLN A 101 -11.20 -9.59 -8.66
CA GLN A 101 -12.47 -8.87 -8.71
C GLN A 101 -12.68 -7.95 -7.49
N ARG A 102 -12.35 -8.44 -6.28
CA ARG A 102 -12.46 -7.64 -5.04
C ARG A 102 -11.52 -6.43 -5.06
N LEU A 103 -10.27 -6.58 -5.51
CA LEU A 103 -9.36 -5.44 -5.67
C LEU A 103 -9.93 -4.42 -6.65
N MET A 104 -10.48 -4.89 -7.78
CA MET A 104 -11.07 -4.02 -8.79
C MET A 104 -12.30 -3.27 -8.27
N GLU A 105 -13.11 -3.84 -7.37
CA GLU A 105 -14.21 -3.11 -6.71
C GLU A 105 -13.70 -1.93 -5.86
N HIS A 106 -12.57 -2.12 -5.15
CA HIS A 106 -11.92 -1.07 -4.38
C HIS A 106 -11.16 -0.04 -5.24
N THR A 107 -10.61 -0.44 -6.39
CA THR A 107 -9.82 0.45 -7.27
C THR A 107 -10.61 1.13 -8.38
N LEU A 108 -11.77 0.58 -8.80
CA LEU A 108 -12.57 1.09 -9.92
C LEU A 108 -13.80 1.92 -9.51
N GLY A 109 -14.08 2.08 -8.21
CA GLY A 109 -14.96 3.15 -7.72
C GLY A 109 -16.19 2.75 -6.90
N ASP A 110 -16.36 1.49 -6.52
CA ASP A 110 -17.49 1.08 -5.66
C ASP A 110 -17.23 1.30 -4.16
N ARG A 111 -15.95 1.46 -3.78
CA ARG A 111 -15.48 1.82 -2.42
C ARG A 111 -14.26 2.76 -2.47
N PRO A 112 -14.45 4.03 -2.89
CA PRO A 112 -13.34 4.96 -3.15
C PRO A 112 -12.66 5.48 -1.87
N GLU A 113 -13.20 5.19 -0.69
CA GLU A 113 -12.78 5.77 0.58
C GLU A 113 -11.30 5.53 0.86
N THR A 114 -10.80 4.31 0.59
CA THR A 114 -9.38 3.97 0.78
C THR A 114 -8.46 4.77 -0.14
N LEU A 115 -8.86 4.95 -1.41
CA LEU A 115 -8.08 5.73 -2.38
C LEU A 115 -8.10 7.22 -2.05
N ILE A 116 -9.24 7.74 -1.59
CA ILE A 116 -9.37 9.14 -1.15
C ILE A 116 -8.46 9.38 0.06
N LEU A 117 -8.50 8.49 1.06
CA LEU A 117 -7.63 8.60 2.24
C LEU A 117 -6.14 8.54 1.87
N ALA A 118 -5.75 7.61 1.00
CA ALA A 118 -4.38 7.51 0.51
C ALA A 118 -3.95 8.78 -0.25
N ARG A 119 -4.84 9.35 -1.07
CA ARG A 119 -4.58 10.59 -1.82
C ARG A 119 -4.41 11.78 -0.89
N ASP A 120 -5.33 11.96 0.05
CA ASP A 120 -5.30 13.09 0.98
C ASP A 120 -4.08 13.04 1.89
N TRP A 121 -3.71 11.85 2.37
CA TRP A 121 -2.48 11.65 3.12
C TRP A 121 -1.24 12.00 2.27
N LEU A 122 -1.15 11.46 1.05
CA LEU A 122 0.02 11.69 0.19
C LEU A 122 0.14 13.15 -0.26
N ALA A 123 -0.99 13.84 -0.44
CA ALA A 123 -1.01 15.27 -0.74
C ALA A 123 -0.46 16.09 0.44
N GLU A 124 -0.78 15.72 1.68
CA GLU A 124 -0.18 16.37 2.85
C GLU A 124 1.33 16.14 2.92
N GLU A 125 1.81 14.92 2.69
CA GLU A 125 3.25 14.64 2.67
C GLU A 125 3.98 15.44 1.58
N TYR A 126 3.39 15.57 0.39
CA TYR A 126 3.95 16.41 -0.68
C TYR A 126 3.97 17.90 -0.33
N ARG A 127 2.93 18.40 0.35
CA ARG A 127 2.88 19.78 0.84
C ARG A 127 4.00 20.05 1.84
N LEU A 128 4.14 19.20 2.85
CA LEU A 128 5.20 19.29 3.86
C LEU A 128 6.60 19.17 3.25
N LEU A 129 6.77 18.30 2.25
CA LEU A 129 8.02 18.16 1.51
C LEU A 129 8.37 19.47 0.76
N GLY A 130 7.41 20.06 0.05
CA GLY A 130 7.60 21.31 -0.68
C GLY A 130 7.96 22.47 0.24
N GLU A 131 7.26 22.60 1.37
CA GLU A 131 7.55 23.61 2.41
C GLU A 131 8.95 23.46 2.97
N ARG A 132 9.37 22.23 3.31
CA ARG A 132 10.70 21.95 3.86
C ARG A 132 11.81 22.20 2.85
N ALA A 133 11.59 21.82 1.59
CA ALA A 133 12.58 21.99 0.53
C ALA A 133 12.64 23.40 -0.05
N GLY A 134 11.62 24.23 0.21
CA GLY A 134 11.47 25.52 -0.46
C GLY A 134 11.20 25.39 -1.96
N GLU A 135 10.62 24.26 -2.39
CA GLU A 135 10.28 23.96 -3.78
C GLU A 135 8.75 23.93 -3.96
N PRO A 136 8.20 24.58 -5.00
CA PRO A 136 6.78 24.48 -5.29
C PRO A 136 6.43 23.04 -5.73
N ILE A 137 5.44 22.45 -5.08
CA ILE A 137 4.87 21.15 -5.43
C ILE A 137 3.35 21.30 -5.54
N GLU A 138 2.78 20.90 -6.68
CA GLU A 138 1.31 20.82 -6.84
C GLU A 138 0.84 19.53 -6.15
N ALA A 139 0.63 19.63 -4.83
CA ALA A 139 0.51 18.48 -3.95
C ALA A 139 -0.66 17.54 -4.27
N ASP A 140 -1.82 18.09 -4.66
CA ASP A 140 -3.02 17.30 -4.91
C ASP A 140 -2.89 16.50 -6.21
N GLY A 141 -2.42 17.11 -7.30
CA GLY A 141 -2.15 16.40 -8.55
C GLY A 141 -0.94 15.48 -8.45
N ALA A 142 0.09 15.84 -7.67
CA ALA A 142 1.22 14.95 -7.37
C ALA A 142 0.74 13.66 -6.69
N ALA A 143 -0.14 13.77 -5.69
CA ALA A 143 -0.70 12.63 -4.98
C ALA A 143 -1.57 11.74 -5.89
N GLU A 144 -2.53 12.36 -6.59
CA GLU A 144 -3.41 11.68 -7.54
C GLU A 144 -2.61 10.90 -8.60
N PHE A 145 -1.60 11.55 -9.19
CA PHE A 145 -0.81 10.95 -10.25
C PHE A 145 0.13 9.84 -9.73
N SER A 146 0.71 10.03 -8.55
CA SER A 146 1.52 9.01 -7.88
C SER A 146 0.72 7.74 -7.63
N ILE A 147 -0.47 7.87 -7.04
CA ILE A 147 -1.35 6.71 -6.73
C ILE A 147 -1.75 5.99 -8.00
N ARG A 148 -2.17 6.71 -9.05
CA ARG A 148 -2.56 6.09 -10.32
C ARG A 148 -1.40 5.36 -11.00
N LEU A 149 -0.21 5.95 -10.99
CA LEU A 149 0.99 5.29 -11.52
C LEU A 149 1.31 4.02 -10.73
N MET A 150 1.30 4.11 -9.40
CA MET A 150 1.53 2.99 -8.50
C MET A 150 0.56 1.84 -8.75
N LEU A 151 -0.75 2.12 -8.80
CA LEU A 151 -1.77 1.12 -9.11
C LEU A 151 -1.57 0.52 -10.51
N SER A 152 -1.14 1.31 -11.49
CA SER A 152 -0.85 0.80 -12.85
C SER A 152 0.34 -0.16 -12.85
N LEU A 153 1.42 0.16 -12.14
CA LEU A 153 2.60 -0.71 -12.04
C LEU A 153 2.26 -2.02 -11.33
N LEU A 154 1.46 -1.93 -10.27
CA LEU A 154 0.97 -3.05 -9.48
C LEU A 154 0.02 -3.95 -10.30
N THR A 155 -0.91 -3.39 -11.06
CA THR A 155 -1.91 -4.21 -11.79
C THR A 155 -1.43 -4.74 -13.13
N SER A 156 -0.34 -4.20 -13.69
CA SER A 156 0.17 -4.58 -15.02
C SER A 156 1.71 -4.69 -15.09
N PRO A 157 2.36 -5.47 -14.20
CA PRO A 157 3.83 -5.52 -14.13
C PRO A 157 4.49 -6.14 -15.38
N GLN A 158 3.73 -6.87 -16.21
CA GLN A 158 4.28 -7.62 -17.35
C GLN A 158 4.30 -6.86 -18.69
N LEU A 159 3.75 -5.64 -18.74
CA LEU A 159 3.63 -4.87 -19.99
C LEU A 159 4.83 -3.94 -20.24
N GLY A 160 5.90 -4.07 -19.46
CA GLY A 160 7.04 -3.16 -19.44
C GLY A 160 8.37 -3.83 -19.05
N PRO A 161 9.38 -3.04 -18.64
CA PRO A 161 10.64 -3.58 -18.12
C PRO A 161 10.38 -4.41 -16.86
N ASP A 162 11.28 -5.36 -16.57
CA ASP A 162 11.20 -6.18 -15.36
C ASP A 162 11.31 -5.27 -14.12
N LEU A 163 10.19 -5.07 -13.43
CA LEU A 163 10.09 -4.18 -12.28
C LEU A 163 10.80 -4.74 -11.04
N SER A 164 11.28 -6.00 -11.08
CA SER A 164 12.13 -6.58 -10.04
C SER A 164 13.61 -6.20 -10.18
N GLU A 165 14.03 -5.67 -11.33
CA GLU A 165 15.39 -5.21 -11.53
C GLU A 165 15.68 -3.91 -10.77
N ASP A 166 16.85 -3.87 -10.11
CA ASP A 166 17.32 -2.71 -9.35
C ASP A 166 17.33 -1.45 -10.21
N GLY A 167 16.68 -0.38 -9.73
CA GLY A 167 16.69 0.94 -10.36
C GLY A 167 15.65 1.14 -11.46
N VAL A 168 14.94 0.11 -11.92
CA VAL A 168 13.92 0.24 -12.98
C VAL A 168 12.76 1.10 -12.52
N VAL A 169 12.26 0.88 -11.31
CA VAL A 169 11.13 1.64 -10.74
C VAL A 169 11.53 3.10 -10.54
N GLU A 170 12.73 3.35 -10.01
CA GLU A 170 13.31 4.68 -9.86
C GLU A 170 13.41 5.40 -11.21
N ALA A 171 13.86 4.70 -12.26
CA ALA A 171 13.95 5.26 -13.61
C ALA A 171 12.58 5.64 -14.18
N ILE A 172 11.56 4.82 -13.95
CA ILE A 172 10.17 5.10 -14.34
C ILE A 172 9.66 6.35 -13.62
N ILE A 173 9.84 6.43 -12.30
CA ILE A 173 9.43 7.58 -11.48
C ILE A 173 10.12 8.86 -11.95
N ARG A 174 11.45 8.81 -12.15
CA ARG A 174 12.22 9.98 -12.63
C ARG A 174 11.75 10.46 -14.00
N ARG A 175 11.40 9.52 -14.89
CA ARG A 175 10.99 9.82 -16.26
C ARG A 175 9.57 10.37 -16.34
N TRP A 176 8.64 9.79 -15.58
CA TRP A 176 7.21 10.01 -15.79
C TRP A 176 6.54 10.78 -14.66
N LEU A 177 6.95 10.55 -13.40
CA LEU A 177 6.31 11.16 -12.23
C LEU A 177 6.91 12.52 -11.88
N LEU A 178 8.23 12.61 -11.73
CA LEU A 178 8.89 13.86 -11.31
C LEU A 178 8.54 15.09 -12.15
N PRO A 179 8.47 15.01 -13.50
CA PRO A 179 8.09 16.16 -14.31
C PRO A 179 6.70 16.70 -14.00
N GLY A 180 5.77 15.85 -13.54
CA GLY A 180 4.41 16.28 -13.16
C GLY A 180 4.33 16.90 -11.77
N ILE A 181 5.30 16.59 -10.89
CA ILE A 181 5.32 17.05 -9.48
C ILE A 181 6.03 18.40 -9.34
N PHE A 182 7.13 18.60 -10.08
CA PHE A 182 8.03 19.75 -9.96
C PHE A 182 8.02 20.66 -11.19
N ALA A 183 6.87 20.79 -11.87
CA ALA A 183 6.70 21.62 -13.07
C ALA A 183 6.54 23.11 -12.77
#